data_AF-A0A9Q0BLW1-F1
#
_entry.id   AF-A0A9Q0BLW1-F1
#
_cell.length_a   1.000
_cell.length_b   1.000
_cell.length_c   1.000
_cell.angle_alpha   90.00
_cell.angle_beta   90.00
_cell.angle_gamma   90.00
#
_symmetry.space_group_name_H-M   'P 1'
#
loop_
_entity.id
_entity.type
_entity.pdbx_description
1 polymer ?
#
loop_
_entity_poly.entity_id
_entity_poly.type
_entity_poly.pdbx_seq_one_letter_code
_entity_poly.pdbx_strand_id
1 'polypeptide(L)'
;MICINKSAIYQFQEKHGLVFVWLIFAAIEAISFPFAVFGVIFHYGGYREAVGTSSLFGALLIYIITLLIVAFCTRIVYSFYLQLKSRADSNPPRTTNVV
;
A
#
# COMPACT_ATOMS: atom_id res chain seq x y z
N MET A 1 14.55 -3.65 37.46
CA MET A 1 15.01 -2.95 36.24
C MET A 1 14.61 -3.80 35.05
N ILE A 2 13.46 -3.50 34.44
CA ILE A 2 12.92 -4.29 33.32
C ILE A 2 13.46 -3.67 32.03
N CYS A 3 14.45 -4.31 31.41
CA CYS A 3 14.85 -3.99 30.04
C CYS A 3 13.72 -4.43 29.10
N ILE A 4 12.70 -3.59 28.93
CA ILE A 4 11.79 -3.73 27.80
C ILE A 4 12.65 -3.56 26.55
N ASN A 5 12.78 -4.64 25.79
CA ASN A 5 13.60 -4.72 24.60
C ASN A 5 13.09 -3.71 23.56
N LYS A 6 13.66 -2.49 23.57
CA LYS A 6 13.32 -1.39 22.67
C LYS A 6 13.27 -1.82 21.21
N SER A 7 14.11 -2.79 20.80
CA SER A 7 14.17 -3.28 19.41
C SER A 7 12.86 -3.89 18.90
N ALA A 8 12.07 -4.52 19.78
CA ALA A 8 10.78 -5.10 19.40
C ALA A 8 9.69 -4.04 19.18
N ILE A 9 9.75 -2.92 19.90
CA ILE A 9 8.79 -1.82 19.80
C ILE A 9 9.04 -1.02 18.53
N TYR A 10 10.30 -0.78 18.15
CA TYR A 10 10.65 -0.13 16.89
C TYR A 10 10.21 -0.96 15.69
N GLN A 11 10.48 -2.28 15.68
CA GLN A 11 10.03 -3.18 14.61
C GLN A 11 8.50 -3.21 14.43
N PHE A 12 7.73 -3.06 15.51
CA PHE A 12 6.25 -3.05 15.43
C PHE A 12 5.71 -1.71 14.88
N GLN A 13 6.30 -0.59 15.29
CA GLN A 13 5.96 0.75 14.77
C GLN A 13 6.37 0.93 13.31
N GLU A 14 7.56 0.45 12.93
CA GLU A 14 8.05 0.51 11.54
C GLU A 14 7.14 -0.26 10.57
N LYS A 15 6.64 -1.42 10.98
CA LYS A 15 5.74 -2.24 10.15
C LYS A 15 4.37 -1.60 9.94
N HIS A 16 3.84 -0.89 10.91
CA HIS A 16 2.59 -0.14 10.74
C HIS A 16 2.79 1.13 9.88
N GLY A 17 3.93 1.80 10.03
CA GLY A 17 4.29 2.95 9.19
C GLY A 17 4.36 2.60 7.71
N LEU A 18 4.98 1.46 7.37
CA LEU A 18 5.09 1.02 5.98
C LEU A 18 3.73 0.73 5.33
N VAL A 19 2.83 0.05 6.07
CA VAL A 19 1.46 -0.23 5.62
C VAL A 19 0.70 1.07 5.34
N PHE A 20 0.84 2.06 6.24
CA PHE A 20 0.15 3.33 6.12
C PHE A 20 0.65 4.17 4.93
N VAL A 21 1.97 4.23 4.73
CA VAL A 21 2.57 4.91 3.56
C VAL A 21 2.13 4.24 2.26
N TRP A 22 2.08 2.91 2.21
CA TRP A 22 1.61 2.18 1.03
C TRP A 22 0.13 2.46 0.73
N LEU A 23 -0.71 2.56 1.76
CA LEU A 23 -2.13 2.85 1.62
C LEU A 23 -2.37 4.27 1.08
N ILE A 24 -1.59 5.26 1.54
CA ILE A 24 -1.64 6.63 1.01
C ILE A 24 -1.22 6.64 -0.46
N PHE A 25 -0.12 5.97 -0.80
CA PHE A 25 0.35 5.86 -2.18
C PHE A 25 -0.73 5.25 -3.09
N ALA A 26 -1.34 4.14 -2.67
CA ALA A 26 -2.41 3.50 -3.42
C ALA A 26 -3.65 4.39 -3.57
N ALA A 27 -3.99 5.17 -2.55
CA ALA A 27 -5.11 6.11 -2.61
C ALA A 27 -4.84 7.25 -3.61
N ILE A 28 -3.62 7.80 -3.63
CA ILE A 28 -3.21 8.82 -4.60
C ILE A 28 -3.30 8.26 -6.03
N GLU A 29 -2.79 7.04 -6.26
CA GLU A 29 -2.87 6.37 -7.56
C GLU A 29 -4.32 6.10 -8.01
N ALA A 30 -5.20 5.71 -7.08
CA ALA A 30 -6.61 5.51 -7.40
C ALA A 30 -7.32 6.82 -7.78
N ILE A 31 -6.98 7.93 -7.11
CA ILE A 31 -7.53 9.26 -7.41
C ILE A 31 -6.93 9.83 -8.70
N SER A 32 -5.67 9.56 -9.00
CA SER A 32 -5.00 10.01 -10.22
C SER A 32 -5.48 9.24 -11.47
N PHE A 33 -5.97 8.02 -11.30
CA PHE A 33 -6.46 7.17 -12.39
C PHE A 33 -7.49 7.82 -13.33
N PRO A 34 -8.59 8.45 -12.88
CA PRO A 34 -9.51 9.14 -13.78
C PRO A 34 -8.81 10.24 -14.59
N PHE A 35 -7.85 10.97 -14.02
CA PHE A 35 -7.07 11.96 -14.76
C PHE A 35 -6.18 11.32 -15.83
N ALA A 36 -5.57 10.16 -15.55
CA ALA A 36 -4.82 9.40 -16.54
C ALA A 36 -5.73 8.90 -17.68
N VAL A 37 -6.94 8.40 -17.35
CA VAL A 37 -7.92 7.96 -18.36
C VAL A 37 -8.34 9.12 -19.26
N PHE A 38 -8.72 10.26 -18.68
CA PHE A 38 -9.07 11.45 -19.46
C PHE A 38 -7.88 11.99 -20.25
N GLY A 39 -6.68 12.00 -19.68
CA GLY A 39 -5.45 12.40 -20.35
C GLY A 39 -5.13 11.54 -21.57
N VAL A 40 -5.33 10.23 -21.48
CA VAL A 40 -5.17 9.30 -22.61
C VAL A 40 -6.24 9.52 -23.69
N ILE A 41 -7.52 9.68 -23.30
CA ILE A 41 -8.64 9.87 -24.23
C ILE A 41 -8.52 11.19 -25.00
N PHE A 42 -8.31 12.31 -24.29
CA PHE A 42 -8.23 13.65 -24.88
C PHE A 42 -6.83 14.01 -25.38
N HIS A 43 -5.86 13.07 -25.28
CA HIS A 43 -4.46 13.29 -25.62
C HIS A 43 -3.86 14.54 -24.94
N TYR A 44 -4.28 14.78 -23.71
CA TYR A 44 -3.78 15.88 -22.89
C TYR A 44 -2.53 15.44 -22.12
N GLY A 45 -1.67 16.35 -21.70
CA GLY A 45 -0.59 16.08 -20.72
C GLY A 45 0.46 15.02 -21.10
N GLY A 46 0.51 14.52 -22.34
CA GLY A 46 1.50 13.52 -22.76
C GLY A 46 1.30 12.13 -22.13
N TYR A 47 0.12 11.82 -21.58
CA TYR A 47 -0.14 10.56 -20.88
C TYR A 47 0.04 9.32 -21.77
N ARG A 48 -0.07 9.44 -23.10
CA ARG A 48 0.23 8.34 -24.04
C ARG A 48 1.74 8.10 -24.18
N GLU A 49 2.48 9.18 -24.36
CA GLU A 49 3.95 9.14 -24.48
C GLU A 49 4.64 8.73 -23.17
N ALA A 50 4.04 9.04 -22.01
CA ALA A 50 4.52 8.64 -20.70
C ALA A 50 4.59 7.11 -20.50
N VAL A 51 3.73 6.36 -21.19
CA VAL A 51 3.73 4.89 -21.20
C VAL A 51 4.40 4.31 -22.45
N GLY A 52 5.10 5.16 -23.22
CA GLY A 52 5.88 4.74 -24.38
C GLY A 52 5.06 4.25 -25.57
N THR A 53 3.77 4.62 -25.64
CA THR A 53 2.90 4.21 -26.74
C THR A 53 2.00 5.36 -27.19
N SER A 54 1.98 5.60 -28.50
CA SER A 54 1.06 6.55 -29.10
C SER A 54 -0.35 5.98 -29.27
N SER A 55 -0.61 4.71 -28.96
CA SER A 55 -1.91 4.06 -29.14
C SER A 55 -2.82 4.28 -27.93
N LEU A 56 -4.04 4.80 -28.13
CA LEU A 56 -5.02 5.04 -27.06
C LEU A 56 -5.30 3.76 -26.26
N PHE A 57 -5.57 2.66 -26.97
CA PHE A 57 -5.90 1.38 -26.35
C PHE A 57 -4.71 0.80 -25.58
N GLY A 58 -3.50 0.94 -26.13
CA GLY A 58 -2.27 0.49 -25.47
C GLY A 58 -1.98 1.27 -24.19
N ALA A 59 -2.06 2.60 -24.25
CA ALA A 59 -1.83 3.46 -23.09
C ALA A 59 -2.86 3.19 -21.98
N LEU A 60 -4.15 3.09 -22.34
CA LEU A 60 -5.22 2.82 -21.38
C LEU A 60 -5.03 1.46 -20.69
N LEU A 61 -4.68 0.44 -21.45
CA LEU A 61 -4.43 -0.91 -20.93
C LEU A 61 -3.27 -0.92 -19.93
N ILE A 62 -2.20 -0.16 -20.19
CA ILE A 62 -1.07 -0.05 -19.26
C ILE A 62 -1.50 0.60 -17.94
N TYR A 63 -2.24 1.71 -17.97
CA TYR A 63 -2.74 2.35 -16.74
C TYR A 63 -3.67 1.42 -15.95
N ILE A 64 -4.52 0.64 -16.64
CA ILE A 64 -5.39 -0.35 -15.99
C ILE A 64 -4.55 -1.44 -15.31
N ILE A 65 -3.54 -1.98 -15.98
CA ILE A 65 -2.64 -3.00 -15.40
C ILE A 65 -1.92 -2.44 -14.18
N THR A 66 -1.39 -1.22 -14.26
CA THR A 66 -0.71 -0.56 -13.12
C THR A 66 -1.65 -0.44 -11.92
N LEU A 67 -2.89 0.02 -12.13
CA LEU A 67 -3.87 0.12 -11.06
C LEU A 67 -4.19 -1.25 -10.44
N LEU A 68 -4.34 -2.29 -11.26
CA LEU A 68 -4.57 -3.66 -10.77
C LEU A 68 -3.41 -4.19 -9.93
N ILE A 69 -2.16 -3.93 -10.33
CA ILE A 69 -0.97 -4.30 -9.56
C ILE A 69 -0.96 -3.57 -8.21
N VAL A 70 -1.18 -2.26 -8.21
CA VAL A 70 -1.23 -1.44 -6.98
C VAL A 70 -2.35 -1.90 -6.06
N ALA A 71 -3.54 -2.17 -6.60
CA ALA A 71 -4.67 -2.70 -5.83
C ALA A 71 -4.37 -4.08 -5.25
N PHE A 72 -3.72 -4.96 -6.01
CA PHE A 72 -3.31 -6.28 -5.54
C PHE A 72 -2.28 -6.20 -4.41
N CYS A 73 -1.24 -5.36 -4.57
CA CYS A 73 -0.27 -5.10 -3.52
C CYS A 73 -0.94 -4.54 -2.26
N THR A 74 -1.89 -3.63 -2.41
CA THR A 74 -2.66 -3.07 -1.29
C THR A 74 -3.45 -4.14 -0.55
N ARG A 75 -4.06 -5.10 -1.27
CA ARG A 75 -4.77 -6.24 -0.65
C ARG A 75 -3.83 -7.12 0.19
N ILE A 76 -2.62 -7.37 -0.30
CA ILE A 76 -1.60 -8.14 0.44
C ILE A 76 -1.21 -7.39 1.71
N VAL A 77 -0.87 -6.10 1.58
CA VAL A 77 -0.48 -5.22 2.69
C VAL A 77 -1.60 -5.13 3.76
N TYR A 78 -2.85 -5.02 3.32
CA TYR A 78 -4.02 -5.02 4.22
C TYR A 78 -4.19 -6.35 4.97
N SER A 79 -3.94 -7.47 4.30
CA SER A 79 -3.99 -8.79 4.92
C SER A 79 -2.91 -8.93 6.01
N PHE A 80 -1.70 -8.42 5.75
CA PHE A 80 -0.63 -8.37 6.76
C PHE A 80 -0.98 -7.46 7.94
N TYR A 81 -1.62 -6.31 7.69
CA TYR A 81 -2.10 -5.42 8.75
C TYR A 81 -3.12 -6.12 9.67
N LEU A 82 -4.11 -6.83 9.10
CA LEU A 82 -5.08 -7.58 9.89
C LEU A 82 -4.42 -8.68 10.74
N GLN A 83 -3.39 -9.36 10.22
CA GLN A 83 -2.63 -10.35 11.00
C GLN A 83 -1.86 -9.70 12.15
N LEU A 84 -1.26 -8.54 11.94
CA LEU A 84 -0.57 -7.78 12.99
C LEU A 84 -1.55 -7.31 14.07
N LYS A 85 -2.70 -6.77 13.67
CA LYS A 85 -3.79 -6.38 14.58
C LYS A 85 -4.28 -7.57 15.40
N SER A 86 -4.55 -8.71 14.74
CA SER A 86 -5.01 -9.91 15.43
C SER A 86 -4.00 -10.47 16.44
N ARG A 87 -2.69 -10.37 16.16
CA ARG A 87 -1.63 -10.79 17.10
C ARG A 87 -1.46 -9.83 18.28
N ALA A 88 -1.76 -8.54 18.08
CA ALA A 88 -1.79 -7.56 19.15
C ALA A 88 -3.00 -7.77 20.08
N ASP A 89 -4.17 -8.07 19.50
CA ASP A 89 -5.40 -8.39 20.25
C ASP A 89 -5.30 -9.77 20.97
N SER A 90 -4.58 -10.75 20.42
CA SER A 90 -4.49 -12.11 20.97
C SER A 90 -3.36 -12.34 22.00
N ASN A 91 -2.50 -11.35 22.26
CA ASN A 91 -1.50 -11.42 23.33
C ASN A 91 -1.96 -10.53 24.50
N PRO A 92 -2.73 -11.06 25.47
CA PRO A 92 -2.84 -10.39 26.76
C PRO A 92 -1.43 -10.26 27.36
N PRO A 93 -1.12 -9.20 28.12
CA PRO A 93 0.17 -9.06 28.78
C PRO A 93 0.45 -10.34 29.55
N ARG A 94 1.47 -11.09 29.13
CA ARG A 94 1.89 -12.32 29.78
C ARG A 94 2.24 -11.96 31.22
N THR A 95 1.31 -12.21 32.14
CA THR A 95 1.57 -12.20 33.57
C THR A 95 2.63 -13.26 33.80
N THR A 96 3.88 -12.83 33.86
CA THR A 96 5.00 -13.64 34.32
C THR A 96 4.79 -13.82 35.82
N ASN A 97 3.98 -14.80 36.20
CA ASN A 97 4.01 -15.34 37.55
C ASN A 97 5.35 -16.04 37.70
N VAL A 98 6.30 -15.30 38.27
CA VAL A 98 7.45 -15.85 38.98
C VAL A 98 6.91 -16.46 40.28
N VAL A 99 7.00 -17.79 40.39
CA VAL A 99 6.97 -18.54 41.65
C VAL A 99 8.32 -19.24 41.77
#